data_AF-A0A0C9WF77-F1
#
_entry.id   AF-A0A0C9WF77-F1
#
_cell.length_a   1.000
_cell.length_b   1.000
_cell.length_c   1.000
_cell.angle_alpha   90.00
_cell.angle_beta   90.00
_cell.angle_gamma   90.00
#
_symmetry.space_group_name_H-M   'P 1'
#
loop_
_entity.id
_entity.type
_entity.pdbx_description
1 polymer ?
#
loop_
_entity_poly.entity_id
_entity_poly.type
_entity_poly.pdbx_seq_one_letter_code
_entity_poly.pdbx_strand_id
1 'polypeptide(L)'
;MLQGDLMPLSVMHGSVTLLSSEQLESITRRAARLESDWYDNTVAPRSFKQLRIGRSVTWLRLVYARWLIVASSDTQTSALSCWDLALLTEELTLNNPTTECFLTGPVRSGELRLTSDGGIILAIGVDSRVPAVHVLSFGERDGRPAFSHICELRGFSHVTELSEHLVVCAMKDDVAIPHVVWWRTGKQFPLSTEPEYTGTTITATFWRDYLVIAGPKRLRIFEFSDDFQKSRFVKILPSSLVLLGKSFSWAAISRPAHTFHLTHLTIGFCLSTPRFLSLLCGRPLLFTVFAMTNGTHRSLLTSSLTAETEVIVRHMAS
;
A
#
# COMPACT_ATOMS: atom_id res chain seq x y z
N MET A 1 32.91 12.61 16.38
CA MET A 1 32.28 13.68 15.58
C MET A 1 32.65 13.46 14.11
N LEU A 2 31.77 12.82 13.33
CA LEU A 2 31.90 12.75 11.87
C LEU A 2 30.87 13.70 11.29
N GLN A 3 31.29 14.94 11.09
CA GLN A 3 30.50 15.97 10.41
C GLN A 3 30.63 15.72 8.91
N GLY A 4 29.94 14.68 8.44
CA GLY A 4 29.79 14.42 7.01
C GLY A 4 28.70 15.33 6.49
N ASP A 5 29.07 16.34 5.70
CA ASP A 5 28.14 17.18 4.94
C ASP A 5 27.27 16.29 4.05
N LEU A 6 26.06 15.99 4.53
CA LEU A 6 25.06 15.27 3.75
C LEU A 6 24.47 16.26 2.76
N MET A 7 25.05 16.29 1.56
CA MET A 7 24.46 16.97 0.41
C MET A 7 22.97 16.59 0.28
N PRO A 8 22.06 17.58 0.16
CA PRO A 8 20.65 17.31 -0.08
C PRO A 8 20.53 16.54 -1.39
N LEU A 9 19.77 15.44 -1.37
CA LEU A 9 19.53 14.67 -2.59
C LEU A 9 18.74 15.55 -3.55
N SER A 10 19.23 15.67 -4.78
CA SER A 10 18.43 16.23 -5.88
C SER A 10 17.15 15.41 -6.00
N VAL A 11 16.03 16.07 -6.25
CA VAL A 11 14.74 15.41 -6.48
C VAL A 11 14.88 14.52 -7.72
N MET A 12 15.09 13.23 -7.49
CA MET A 12 15.24 12.25 -8.57
C MET A 12 13.85 11.82 -9.04
N HIS A 13 13.45 12.29 -10.21
CA HIS A 13 12.26 11.79 -10.94
C HIS A 13 12.56 10.54 -11.78
N GLY A 14 13.65 9.81 -11.48
CA GLY A 14 14.05 8.60 -12.21
C GLY A 14 13.46 7.32 -11.62
N SER A 15 13.18 6.33 -12.46
CA SER A 15 12.86 4.96 -12.02
C SER A 15 13.96 4.42 -11.11
N VAL A 16 13.60 3.69 -10.04
CA VAL A 16 14.55 3.00 -9.14
C VAL A 16 15.50 2.10 -9.92
N THR A 17 15.06 1.56 -11.07
CA THR A 17 15.87 0.73 -11.96
C THR A 17 17.01 1.49 -12.65
N LEU A 18 16.99 2.82 -12.64
CA LEU A 18 18.02 3.68 -13.21
C LEU A 18 19.05 4.15 -12.16
N LEU A 19 18.84 3.81 -10.89
CA LEU A 19 19.78 4.18 -9.83
C LEU A 19 21.04 3.33 -9.93
N SER A 20 22.21 3.96 -9.83
CA SER A 20 23.46 3.23 -9.67
C SER A 20 23.45 2.47 -8.34
N SER A 21 24.26 1.42 -8.22
CA SER A 21 24.45 0.69 -6.96
C SER A 21 24.85 1.61 -5.81
N GLU A 22 25.70 2.61 -6.07
CA GLU A 22 26.14 3.62 -5.10
C GLU A 22 24.98 4.51 -4.63
N GLN A 23 24.11 4.95 -5.54
CA GLN A 23 22.93 5.74 -5.21
C GLN A 23 21.94 4.94 -4.38
N LEU A 24 21.66 3.71 -4.80
CA LEU A 24 20.77 2.79 -4.09
C LEU A 24 21.31 2.49 -2.67
N GLU A 25 22.61 2.24 -2.55
CA GLU A 25 23.27 2.04 -1.25
C GLU A 25 23.18 3.29 -0.36
N SER A 26 23.45 4.47 -0.91
CA SER A 26 23.35 5.74 -0.17
C SER A 26 21.93 5.99 0.34
N ILE A 27 20.90 5.77 -0.50
CA ILE A 27 19.49 5.89 -0.11
C ILE A 27 19.15 4.87 0.97
N THR A 28 19.57 3.61 0.80
CA THR A 28 19.31 2.53 1.76
C THR A 28 19.95 2.84 3.12
N ARG A 29 21.22 3.28 3.14
CA ARG A 29 21.91 3.68 4.38
C ARG A 29 21.22 4.87 5.04
N ARG A 30 20.76 5.86 4.28
CA ARG A 30 20.01 7.01 4.82
C ARG A 30 18.66 6.58 5.40
N ALA A 31 17.93 5.71 4.71
CA ALA A 31 16.65 5.18 5.19
C ALA A 31 16.82 4.38 6.48
N ALA A 32 17.82 3.49 6.54
CA ALA A 32 18.13 2.71 7.75
C ALA A 32 18.57 3.60 8.92
N ARG A 33 19.35 4.65 8.66
CA ARG A 33 19.70 5.65 9.69
C ARG A 33 18.49 6.41 10.17
N LEU A 34 17.65 6.91 9.26
CA LEU A 34 16.42 7.60 9.62
C LEU A 34 15.49 6.71 10.46
N GLU A 35 15.41 5.42 10.13
CA GLU A 35 14.66 4.43 10.91
C GLU A 35 15.25 4.27 12.32
N SER A 36 16.57 4.06 12.45
CA SER A 36 17.24 3.97 13.75
C SER A 36 17.03 5.24 14.56
N ASP A 37 17.30 6.40 13.96
CA ASP A 37 17.17 7.70 14.59
C ASP A 37 15.71 7.95 15.03
N TRP A 38 14.73 7.45 14.28
CA TRP A 38 13.32 7.53 14.63
C TRP A 38 12.98 6.66 15.86
N TYR A 39 13.45 5.41 15.91
CA TYR A 39 13.24 4.52 17.06
C TYR A 39 13.96 5.01 18.32
N ASP A 40 15.15 5.56 18.15
CA ASP A 40 15.96 6.13 19.22
C ASP A 40 15.44 7.51 19.67
N ASN A 41 14.38 8.03 19.03
CA ASN A 41 13.81 9.36 19.23
C ASN A 41 14.84 10.50 19.07
N THR A 42 15.87 10.30 18.25
CA THR A 42 16.88 11.32 17.91
C THR A 42 16.43 12.20 16.76
N VAL A 43 15.47 11.75 15.94
CA VAL A 43 14.78 12.61 14.96
C VAL A 43 13.75 13.46 15.66
N ALA A 44 14.07 14.74 15.86
CA ALA A 44 13.06 15.74 16.17
C ALA A 44 12.34 16.17 14.87
N PRO A 45 11.00 16.11 14.81
CA PRO A 45 10.25 16.62 13.68
C PRO A 45 10.57 18.11 13.49
N ARG A 46 11.06 18.48 12.30
CA ARG A 46 11.48 19.87 12.01
C ARG A 46 10.31 20.85 12.09
N SER A 47 9.12 20.41 11.72
CA SER A 47 7.89 21.19 11.81
C SER A 47 6.69 20.27 11.92
N PHE A 48 5.67 20.74 12.62
CA PHE A 48 4.34 20.14 12.64
C PHE A 48 3.39 21.08 11.93
N LYS A 49 2.71 20.59 10.90
CA LYS A 49 1.66 21.31 10.19
C LYS A 49 0.36 20.55 10.39
N GLN A 50 -0.61 21.23 10.99
CA GLN A 50 -1.94 20.67 11.17
C GLN A 50 -2.82 21.08 9.99
N LEU A 51 -3.24 20.10 9.20
CA LEU A 51 -4.26 20.31 8.18
C LEU A 51 -5.65 20.25 8.83
N ARG A 52 -6.43 21.32 8.67
CA ARG A 52 -7.80 21.39 9.20
C ARG A 52 -8.77 20.82 8.18
N ILE A 53 -8.99 19.51 8.26
CA ILE A 53 -9.96 18.81 7.42
C ILE A 53 -11.28 18.76 8.17
N GLY A 54 -12.35 19.34 7.59
CA GLY A 54 -13.64 19.49 8.26
C GLY A 54 -14.45 18.19 8.46
N ARG A 55 -13.94 17.06 7.98
CA ARG A 55 -14.57 15.73 8.06
C ARG A 55 -13.58 14.70 8.57
N SER A 56 -14.09 13.53 8.95
CA SER A 56 -13.24 12.43 9.40
C SER A 56 -12.38 11.91 8.25
N VAL A 57 -11.07 11.82 8.44
CA VAL A 57 -10.16 11.21 7.46
C VAL A 57 -10.37 9.69 7.47
N THR A 58 -10.87 9.15 6.36
CA THR A 58 -11.18 7.72 6.21
C THR A 58 -10.16 6.98 5.38
N TRP A 59 -9.42 7.69 4.53
CA TRP A 59 -8.36 7.12 3.72
C TRP A 59 -7.34 8.19 3.36
N LEU A 60 -6.05 7.82 3.31
CA LEU A 60 -4.99 8.71 2.86
C LEU A 60 -3.86 7.93 2.18
N ARG A 61 -3.16 8.59 1.26
CA ARG A 61 -1.92 8.11 0.62
C ARG A 61 -0.97 9.27 0.37
N LEU A 62 0.32 9.03 0.63
CA LEU A 62 1.41 9.93 0.27
C LEU A 62 2.03 9.46 -1.05
N VAL A 63 2.19 10.36 -2.01
CA VAL A 63 2.71 10.07 -3.35
C VAL A 63 3.89 10.96 -3.66
N TYR A 64 4.98 10.36 -4.14
CA TYR A 64 6.25 11.05 -4.45
C TYR A 64 6.79 11.92 -3.30
N ALA A 65 6.46 11.59 -2.04
CA ALA A 65 6.77 12.41 -0.86
C ALA A 65 6.32 13.89 -0.97
N ARG A 66 5.41 14.19 -1.89
CA ARG A 66 4.98 15.56 -2.22
C ARG A 66 3.46 15.70 -2.20
N TRP A 67 2.74 14.76 -2.79
CA TRP A 67 1.29 14.84 -2.88
C TRP A 67 0.67 14.01 -1.76
N LEU A 68 -0.09 14.66 -0.90
CA LEU A 68 -0.91 13.99 0.10
C LEU A 68 -2.35 13.94 -0.41
N ILE A 69 -2.81 12.76 -0.78
CA ILE A 69 -4.19 12.54 -1.20
C ILE A 69 -4.98 12.02 0.00
N VAL A 70 -6.08 12.68 0.32
CA VAL A 70 -6.90 12.40 1.50
C VAL A 70 -8.36 12.29 1.10
N ALA A 71 -8.97 11.16 1.42
CA ALA A 71 -10.42 11.06 1.48
C ALA A 71 -10.90 11.42 2.88
N SER A 72 -11.82 12.37 2.94
CA SER A 72 -12.50 12.77 4.16
C SER A 72 -13.99 12.55 3.98
N SER A 73 -14.62 11.84 4.92
CA SER A 73 -15.97 11.33 4.77
C SER A 73 -16.85 11.69 5.95
N ASP A 74 -18.13 11.83 5.66
CA ASP A 74 -19.22 11.71 6.61
C ASP A 74 -20.10 10.49 6.25
N THR A 75 -21.31 10.40 6.80
CA THR A 75 -22.23 9.29 6.52
C THR A 75 -22.88 9.33 5.14
N GLN A 76 -22.81 10.47 4.43
CA GLN A 76 -23.53 10.70 3.17
C GLN A 76 -22.60 10.93 1.99
N THR A 77 -21.45 11.58 2.19
CA THR A 77 -20.58 12.03 1.12
C THR A 77 -19.11 11.98 1.53
N SER A 78 -18.22 11.98 0.54
CA SER A 78 -16.79 12.16 0.76
C SER A 78 -16.22 13.26 -0.13
N ALA A 79 -15.19 13.93 0.37
CA ALA A 79 -14.30 14.76 -0.41
C ALA A 79 -12.96 14.04 -0.56
N LEU A 80 -12.52 13.81 -1.79
CA LEU A 80 -11.19 13.34 -2.12
C LEU A 80 -10.36 14.56 -2.52
N SER A 81 -9.43 14.92 -1.64
CA SER A 81 -8.62 16.14 -1.73
C SER A 81 -7.15 15.79 -1.98
N CYS A 82 -6.44 16.61 -2.75
CA CYS A 82 -5.01 16.49 -2.95
C CYS A 82 -4.31 17.74 -2.43
N TRP A 83 -3.25 17.55 -1.66
CA TRP A 83 -2.46 18.61 -1.04
C TRP A 83 -1.01 18.51 -1.53
N ASP A 84 -0.47 19.62 -2.03
CA ASP A 84 0.97 19.73 -2.30
C ASP A 84 1.73 20.07 -1.02
N LEU A 85 2.43 19.09 -0.45
CA LEU A 85 3.23 19.25 0.75
C LEU A 85 4.36 20.27 0.58
N ALA A 86 4.84 20.51 -0.65
CA ALA A 86 5.85 21.53 -0.90
C ALA A 86 5.29 22.94 -0.68
N LEU A 87 3.99 23.13 -0.92
CA LEU A 87 3.30 24.42 -0.77
C LEU A 87 2.77 24.65 0.65
N LEU A 88 2.76 23.64 1.53
CA LEU A 88 2.28 23.76 2.93
C LEU A 88 3.17 24.63 3.84
N THR A 89 4.20 25.25 3.28
CA THR A 89 4.99 26.26 4.00
C THR A 89 4.24 27.58 4.11
N GLU A 90 3.29 27.85 3.21
CA GLU A 90 2.49 29.08 3.15
C GLU A 90 1.21 28.96 4.00
N GLU A 91 0.88 29.99 4.80
CA GLU A 91 -0.32 29.96 5.65
C GLU A 91 -1.64 29.89 4.85
N LEU A 92 -1.64 30.45 3.62
CA LEU A 92 -2.81 30.50 2.75
C LEU A 92 -3.20 29.12 2.18
N THR A 93 -2.23 28.21 2.01
CA THR A 93 -2.44 26.88 1.44
C THR A 93 -2.79 25.83 2.50
N LEU A 94 -2.61 26.14 3.79
CA LEU A 94 -2.89 25.19 4.89
C LEU A 94 -4.36 24.78 4.99
N ASN A 95 -5.27 25.62 4.47
CA ASN A 95 -6.71 25.43 4.62
C ASN A 95 -7.41 24.98 3.33
N ASN A 96 -6.72 25.02 2.19
CA ASN A 96 -7.32 24.73 0.89
C ASN A 96 -6.51 23.66 0.17
N PRO A 97 -7.12 22.52 -0.21
CA PRO A 97 -6.44 21.54 -1.03
C PRO A 97 -6.08 22.14 -2.40
N THR A 98 -5.03 21.62 -3.01
CA THR A 98 -4.63 21.99 -4.37
C THR A 98 -5.73 21.67 -5.39
N THR A 99 -6.44 20.56 -5.16
CA THR A 99 -7.63 20.16 -5.94
C THR A 99 -8.47 19.18 -5.14
N GLU A 100 -9.75 19.09 -5.45
CA GLU A 100 -10.67 18.17 -4.79
C GLU A 100 -11.78 17.69 -5.74
N CYS A 101 -12.33 16.51 -5.44
CA CYS A 101 -13.57 16.02 -6.05
C CYS A 101 -14.46 15.36 -5.00
N PHE A 102 -15.75 15.25 -5.29
CA PHE A 102 -16.74 14.72 -4.35
C PHE A 102 -17.27 13.35 -4.78
N LEU A 103 -17.52 12.48 -3.80
CA LEU A 103 -18.05 11.13 -3.98
C LEU A 103 -19.36 10.98 -3.20
N THR A 104 -20.27 10.16 -3.72
CA THR A 104 -21.67 10.02 -3.28
C THR A 104 -21.86 9.16 -2.03
N GLY A 105 -20.80 8.95 -1.25
CA GLY A 105 -20.83 8.12 -0.04
C GLY A 105 -19.50 8.11 0.70
N PRO A 106 -19.42 7.50 1.89
CA PRO A 106 -18.17 7.36 2.64
C PRO A 106 -17.15 6.48 1.91
N VAL A 107 -15.89 6.92 1.86
CA VAL A 107 -14.78 6.10 1.38
C VAL A 107 -14.41 5.08 2.45
N ARG A 108 -14.36 3.80 2.08
CA ARG A 108 -14.03 2.69 2.99
C ARG A 108 -12.67 2.08 2.74
N SER A 109 -12.20 2.19 1.51
CA SER A 109 -10.97 1.56 1.04
C SER A 109 -10.50 2.28 -0.21
N GLY A 110 -9.22 2.14 -0.51
CA GLY A 110 -8.72 2.60 -1.79
C GLY A 110 -7.28 2.17 -1.99
N GLU A 111 -6.90 2.01 -3.25
CA GLU A 111 -5.53 1.81 -3.64
C GLU A 111 -5.10 2.82 -4.70
N LEU A 112 -3.80 3.07 -4.73
CA LEU A 112 -3.18 4.03 -5.62
C LEU A 112 -2.01 3.38 -6.33
N ARG A 113 -1.91 3.61 -7.63
CA ARG A 113 -0.83 3.13 -8.46
C ARG A 113 -0.23 4.26 -9.28
N LEU A 114 1.08 4.25 -9.40
CA LEU A 114 1.82 5.04 -10.35
C LEU A 114 1.86 4.32 -11.70
N THR A 115 1.52 5.02 -12.78
CA THR A 115 1.65 4.51 -14.13
C THR A 115 3.08 4.68 -14.65
N SER A 116 3.43 3.94 -15.70
CA SER A 116 4.78 3.97 -16.29
C SER A 116 5.17 5.33 -16.88
N ASP A 117 4.18 6.13 -17.27
CA ASP A 117 4.33 7.51 -17.73
C ASP A 117 4.34 8.54 -16.57
N GLY A 118 4.36 8.09 -15.32
CA GLY A 118 4.39 8.94 -14.14
C GLY A 118 3.04 9.45 -13.66
N GLY A 119 1.95 9.13 -14.36
CA GLY A 119 0.58 9.41 -13.94
C GLY A 119 0.17 8.66 -12.66
N ILE A 120 -0.98 9.03 -12.11
CA ILE A 120 -1.53 8.45 -10.88
C ILE A 120 -2.93 7.91 -11.18
N ILE A 121 -3.16 6.64 -10.87
CA ILE A 121 -4.49 6.01 -10.92
C ILE A 121 -4.89 5.63 -9.51
N LEU A 122 -6.15 5.89 -9.18
CA LEU A 122 -6.76 5.57 -7.90
C LEU A 122 -7.95 4.65 -8.13
N ALA A 123 -8.12 3.66 -7.28
CA ALA A 123 -9.34 2.85 -7.19
C ALA A 123 -9.89 3.04 -5.78
N ILE A 124 -11.03 3.72 -5.66
CA ILE A 124 -11.62 4.14 -4.38
C ILE A 124 -12.94 3.42 -4.17
N GLY A 125 -13.02 2.60 -3.13
CA GLY A 125 -14.25 1.94 -2.72
C GLY A 125 -15.13 2.86 -1.89
N VAL A 126 -16.31 3.18 -2.41
CA VAL A 126 -17.32 4.05 -1.82
C VAL A 126 -18.50 3.21 -1.35
N ASP A 127 -18.86 3.41 -0.09
CA ASP A 127 -20.04 2.83 0.53
C ASP A 127 -21.27 3.62 0.09
N SER A 128 -22.26 2.93 -0.46
CA SER A 128 -23.50 3.55 -0.93
C SER A 128 -24.60 2.49 -0.92
N ARG A 129 -25.84 2.85 -1.29
CA ARG A 129 -26.94 1.87 -1.42
C ARG A 129 -26.56 0.71 -2.35
N VAL A 130 -25.77 1.00 -3.39
CA VAL A 130 -25.12 -0.02 -4.22
C VAL A 130 -23.63 0.28 -4.14
N PRO A 131 -22.85 -0.51 -3.38
CA PRO A 131 -21.42 -0.27 -3.24
C PRO A 131 -20.74 -0.14 -4.61
N ALA A 132 -19.78 0.77 -4.73
CA ALA A 132 -19.09 0.99 -5.99
C ALA A 132 -17.62 1.31 -5.77
N VAL A 133 -16.78 0.86 -6.71
CA VAL A 133 -15.39 1.30 -6.82
C VAL A 133 -15.28 2.32 -7.93
N HIS A 134 -14.84 3.54 -7.61
CA HIS A 134 -14.52 4.57 -8.59
C HIS A 134 -13.06 4.47 -8.99
N VAL A 135 -12.79 4.36 -10.29
CA VAL A 135 -11.44 4.46 -10.84
C VAL A 135 -11.24 5.86 -11.37
N LEU A 136 -10.23 6.55 -10.82
CA LEU A 136 -9.92 7.95 -11.09
C LEU A 136 -8.48 8.06 -11.59
N SER A 137 -8.19 8.99 -12.49
CA SER A 137 -6.83 9.49 -12.68
C SER A 137 -6.61 10.78 -11.91
N PHE A 138 -5.38 10.97 -11.46
CA PHE A 138 -4.89 12.25 -10.96
C PHE A 138 -3.68 12.66 -11.80
N GLY A 139 -3.72 13.89 -12.30
CA GLY A 139 -2.69 14.44 -13.16
C GLY A 139 -2.92 15.93 -13.41
N GLU A 140 -2.22 16.48 -14.38
CA GLU A 140 -2.37 17.88 -14.77
C GLU A 140 -3.44 18.04 -15.85
N ARG A 141 -4.32 19.02 -15.66
CA ARG A 141 -5.32 19.46 -16.63
C ARG A 141 -5.32 20.98 -16.65
N ASP A 142 -5.08 21.56 -17.82
CA ASP A 142 -5.03 23.02 -18.02
C ASP A 142 -4.05 23.73 -17.06
N GLY A 143 -2.87 23.14 -16.84
CA GLY A 143 -1.84 23.71 -15.95
C GLY A 143 -2.09 23.47 -14.46
N ARG A 144 -3.12 22.71 -14.07
CA ARG A 144 -3.52 22.51 -12.67
C ARG A 144 -3.72 21.03 -12.33
N PRO A 145 -3.36 20.59 -11.12
CA PRO A 145 -3.69 19.25 -10.66
C PRO A 145 -5.20 19.04 -10.63
N ALA A 146 -5.67 17.91 -11.17
CA ALA A 146 -7.09 17.59 -11.23
C ALA A 146 -7.33 16.08 -11.14
N PHE A 147 -8.44 15.72 -10.51
CA PHE A 147 -9.00 14.38 -10.59
C PHE A 147 -9.89 14.25 -11.84
N SER A 148 -9.73 13.16 -12.58
CA SER A 148 -10.63 12.80 -13.68
C SER A 148 -11.23 11.43 -13.45
N HIS A 149 -12.55 11.33 -13.58
CA HIS A 149 -13.25 10.06 -13.44
C HIS A 149 -13.05 9.20 -14.70
N ILE A 150 -12.59 7.96 -14.52
CA ILE A 150 -12.38 7.01 -15.62
C ILE A 150 -13.58 6.08 -15.76
N CYS A 151 -13.89 5.32 -14.70
CA CYS A 151 -15.01 4.39 -14.69
C CYS A 151 -15.52 4.08 -13.27
N GLU A 152 -16.71 3.49 -13.20
CA GLU A 152 -17.37 3.06 -11.97
C GLU A 152 -17.65 1.55 -12.04
N LEU A 153 -17.21 0.79 -11.03
CA LEU A 153 -17.43 -0.65 -10.90
C LEU A 153 -18.48 -0.88 -9.81
N ARG A 154 -19.75 -1.01 -10.23
CA ARG A 154 -20.89 -1.21 -9.33
C ARG A 154 -20.95 -2.63 -8.76
N GLY A 155 -21.45 -2.72 -7.54
CA GLY A 155 -21.53 -3.94 -6.74
C GLY A 155 -20.22 -4.26 -6.02
N PHE A 156 -19.09 -3.65 -6.38
CA PHE A 156 -17.81 -3.95 -5.77
C PHE A 156 -17.49 -3.03 -4.60
N SER A 157 -16.80 -3.57 -3.60
CA SER A 157 -16.29 -2.82 -2.46
C SER A 157 -15.00 -3.44 -1.91
N HIS A 158 -14.36 -2.73 -0.97
CA HIS A 158 -13.10 -3.14 -0.35
C HIS A 158 -11.98 -3.40 -1.36
N VAL A 159 -11.46 -2.32 -1.95
CA VAL A 159 -10.30 -2.38 -2.84
C VAL A 159 -9.08 -2.86 -2.04
N THR A 160 -8.41 -3.89 -2.54
CA THR A 160 -7.27 -4.54 -1.87
C THR A 160 -5.98 -4.52 -2.67
N GLU A 161 -6.07 -4.30 -4.00
CA GLU A 161 -4.92 -4.14 -4.88
C GLU A 161 -5.33 -3.40 -6.15
N LEU A 162 -4.42 -2.59 -6.69
CA LEU A 162 -4.56 -1.90 -7.97
C LEU A 162 -3.34 -2.15 -8.85
N SER A 163 -3.57 -2.75 -10.02
CA SER A 163 -2.58 -2.94 -11.08
C SER A 163 -2.94 -2.09 -12.31
N GLU A 164 -2.11 -2.14 -13.35
CA GLU A 164 -2.24 -1.29 -14.55
C GLU A 164 -3.60 -1.42 -15.24
N HIS A 165 -4.18 -2.62 -15.25
CA HIS A 165 -5.46 -2.89 -15.91
C HIS A 165 -6.49 -3.53 -14.99
N LEU A 166 -6.11 -3.83 -13.75
CA LEU A 166 -6.88 -4.68 -12.85
C LEU A 166 -7.09 -4.00 -11.50
N VAL A 167 -8.28 -4.18 -10.95
CA VAL A 167 -8.60 -3.90 -9.54
C VAL A 167 -8.93 -5.23 -8.89
N VAL A 168 -8.41 -5.45 -7.68
CA VAL A 168 -8.82 -6.59 -6.84
C VAL A 168 -9.71 -6.08 -5.71
N CYS A 169 -10.95 -6.56 -5.68
CA CYS A 169 -11.94 -6.22 -4.67
C CYS A 169 -12.19 -7.43 -3.77
N ALA A 170 -12.26 -7.23 -2.46
CA ALA A 170 -12.56 -8.32 -1.53
C ALA A 170 -14.05 -8.71 -1.52
N MET A 171 -14.93 -7.82 -1.99
CA MET A 171 -16.37 -8.00 -1.93
C MET A 171 -17.06 -7.65 -3.24
N LYS A 172 -18.16 -8.36 -3.52
CA LYS A 172 -19.09 -8.08 -4.61
C LYS A 172 -20.53 -8.33 -4.14
N ASP A 173 -21.42 -7.38 -4.38
CA ASP A 173 -22.83 -7.38 -3.98
C ASP A 173 -23.00 -7.72 -2.49
N ASP A 174 -22.14 -7.12 -1.66
CA ASP A 174 -22.01 -7.38 -0.21
C ASP A 174 -21.65 -8.83 0.18
N VAL A 175 -21.26 -9.65 -0.79
CA VAL A 175 -20.74 -11.00 -0.56
C VAL A 175 -19.22 -10.96 -0.57
N ALA A 176 -18.59 -11.56 0.45
CA ALA A 176 -17.13 -11.65 0.61
C ALA A 176 -16.50 -12.69 -0.34
N ILE A 177 -16.72 -12.53 -1.64
CA ILE A 177 -16.03 -13.28 -2.69
C ILE A 177 -15.04 -12.32 -3.35
N PRO A 178 -13.72 -12.56 -3.23
CA PRO A 178 -12.74 -11.71 -3.89
C PRO A 178 -12.88 -11.80 -5.41
N HIS A 179 -12.79 -10.66 -6.09
CA HIS A 179 -12.89 -10.55 -7.53
C HIS A 179 -11.70 -9.79 -8.11
N VAL A 180 -11.21 -10.23 -9.27
CA VAL A 180 -10.36 -9.43 -10.14
C VAL A 180 -11.23 -8.81 -11.21
N VAL A 181 -11.10 -7.50 -11.41
CA VAL A 181 -11.89 -6.75 -12.38
C VAL A 181 -10.97 -6.00 -13.32
N TRP A 182 -11.13 -6.22 -14.62
CA TRP A 182 -10.48 -5.44 -15.65
C TRP A 182 -11.20 -4.10 -15.78
N TRP A 183 -10.71 -3.07 -15.10
CA TRP A 183 -11.48 -1.86 -14.88
C TRP A 183 -11.82 -1.10 -16.17
N ARG A 184 -11.00 -1.24 -17.23
CA ARG A 184 -11.28 -0.65 -18.55
C ARG A 184 -12.46 -1.29 -19.28
N THR A 185 -12.67 -2.59 -19.10
CA THR A 185 -13.67 -3.37 -19.86
C THR A 185 -14.84 -3.82 -18.99
N GLY A 186 -14.72 -3.71 -17.66
CA GLY A 186 -15.69 -4.24 -16.70
C GLY A 186 -15.68 -5.77 -16.58
N LYS A 187 -14.83 -6.47 -17.33
CA LYS A 187 -14.73 -7.94 -17.29
C LYS A 187 -14.22 -8.36 -15.91
N GLN A 188 -14.90 -9.32 -15.29
CA GLN A 188 -14.66 -9.69 -13.89
C GLN A 188 -14.56 -11.20 -13.70
N PHE A 189 -13.78 -11.62 -12.71
CA PHE A 189 -13.54 -13.02 -12.38
C PHE A 189 -13.57 -13.22 -10.87
N PRO A 190 -14.44 -14.11 -10.35
CA PRO A 190 -14.37 -14.51 -8.96
C PRO A 190 -13.10 -15.35 -8.73
N LEU A 191 -12.36 -15.04 -7.66
CA LEU A 191 -11.20 -15.81 -7.22
C LEU A 191 -11.59 -16.99 -6.31
N SER A 192 -12.84 -17.06 -5.90
CA SER A 192 -13.39 -18.17 -5.14
C SER A 192 -14.83 -18.43 -5.55
N THR A 193 -15.26 -19.68 -5.47
CA THR A 193 -16.67 -20.07 -5.66
C THR A 193 -17.49 -19.90 -4.38
N GLU A 194 -16.83 -19.76 -3.23
CA GLU A 194 -17.48 -19.71 -1.92
C GLU A 194 -17.15 -18.38 -1.21
N PRO A 195 -18.12 -17.79 -0.49
CA PRO A 195 -17.86 -16.61 0.33
C PRO A 195 -16.89 -16.87 1.48
N GLU A 196 -16.06 -15.88 1.79
CA GLU A 196 -15.19 -15.88 2.97
C GLU A 196 -15.94 -15.42 4.23
N TYR A 197 -16.47 -16.36 5.01
CA TYR A 197 -17.18 -16.03 6.26
C TYR A 197 -16.26 -15.68 7.44
N THR A 198 -14.97 -16.03 7.37
CA THR A 198 -14.04 -15.88 8.51
C THR A 198 -13.42 -14.49 8.67
N GLY A 199 -14.00 -13.48 8.01
CA GLY A 199 -13.42 -12.15 7.84
C GLY A 199 -12.96 -11.94 6.40
N THR A 200 -13.12 -10.70 5.92
CA THR A 200 -12.76 -10.30 4.57
C THR A 200 -11.26 -10.42 4.35
N THR A 201 -10.87 -10.74 3.11
CA THR A 201 -9.51 -10.59 2.62
C THR A 201 -8.90 -9.27 3.10
N ILE A 202 -7.70 -9.35 3.69
CA ILE A 202 -7.04 -8.22 4.33
C ILE A 202 -6.34 -7.38 3.27
N THR A 203 -5.58 -8.03 2.39
CA THR A 203 -4.79 -7.39 1.35
C THR A 203 -4.52 -8.36 0.22
N ALA A 204 -4.26 -7.82 -0.97
CA ALA A 204 -3.78 -8.58 -2.11
C ALA A 204 -2.52 -7.91 -2.67
N THR A 205 -1.73 -8.64 -3.44
CA THR A 205 -0.61 -8.06 -4.20
C THR A 205 -0.28 -8.91 -5.41
N PHE A 206 0.12 -8.27 -6.51
CA PHE A 206 0.68 -8.96 -7.66
C PHE A 206 2.18 -9.22 -7.47
N TRP A 207 2.59 -10.47 -7.64
CA TRP A 207 3.98 -10.90 -7.63
C TRP A 207 4.28 -11.70 -8.90
N ARG A 208 4.89 -11.03 -9.89
CA ARG A 208 5.08 -11.58 -11.25
C ARG A 208 3.71 -12.02 -11.82
N ASP A 209 3.61 -13.27 -12.24
CA ASP A 209 2.41 -13.90 -12.78
C ASP A 209 1.51 -14.50 -11.68
N TYR A 210 1.69 -14.08 -10.43
CA TYR A 210 0.89 -14.55 -9.31
C TYR A 210 0.12 -13.42 -8.65
N LEU A 211 -1.13 -13.68 -8.32
CA LEU A 211 -1.89 -12.88 -7.37
C LEU A 211 -1.86 -13.56 -6.02
N VAL A 212 -1.30 -12.88 -5.03
CA VAL A 212 -1.22 -13.37 -3.65
C VAL A 212 -2.25 -12.63 -2.82
N ILE A 213 -3.16 -13.37 -2.22
CA ILE A 213 -4.18 -12.84 -1.32
C ILE A 213 -3.88 -13.29 0.10
N ALA A 214 -3.80 -12.33 1.01
CA ALA A 214 -3.65 -12.57 2.43
C ALA A 214 -4.98 -12.35 3.16
N GLY A 215 -5.48 -13.43 3.77
CA GLY A 215 -6.60 -13.38 4.71
C GLY A 215 -6.14 -13.71 6.15
N PRO A 216 -7.04 -13.58 7.14
CA PRO A 216 -6.69 -13.74 8.55
C PRO A 216 -6.09 -15.11 8.90
N LYS A 217 -6.49 -16.16 8.19
CA LYS A 217 -6.07 -17.54 8.48
C LYS A 217 -5.23 -18.17 7.39
N ARG A 218 -5.25 -17.64 6.17
CA ARG A 218 -4.71 -18.31 4.98
C ARG A 218 -4.13 -17.30 4.01
N LEU A 219 -3.02 -17.65 3.38
CA LEU A 219 -2.61 -17.07 2.10
C LEU A 219 -3.16 -17.93 0.98
N ARG A 220 -3.61 -17.28 -0.09
CA ARG A 220 -4.04 -17.92 -1.33
C ARG A 220 -3.17 -17.39 -2.45
N ILE A 221 -2.67 -18.29 -3.29
CA ILE A 221 -1.85 -17.94 -4.44
C ILE A 221 -2.60 -18.39 -5.69
N PHE A 222 -2.82 -17.45 -6.59
CA PHE A 222 -3.45 -17.66 -7.88
C PHE A 222 -2.42 -17.44 -8.97
N GLU A 223 -2.31 -18.37 -9.90
CA GLU A 223 -1.55 -18.19 -11.12
C GLU A 223 -2.42 -17.39 -12.08
N PHE A 224 -1.84 -16.30 -12.57
CA PHE A 224 -2.51 -15.28 -13.31
C PHE A 224 -1.78 -15.12 -14.64
N SER A 225 -2.47 -15.49 -15.73
CA SER A 225 -2.00 -15.28 -17.10
C SER A 225 -2.72 -14.09 -17.70
N ASP A 226 -2.05 -13.36 -18.59
CA ASP A 226 -2.64 -12.29 -19.40
C ASP A 226 -3.89 -12.76 -20.18
N ASP A 227 -3.95 -14.06 -20.49
CA ASP A 227 -5.15 -14.72 -20.98
C ASP A 227 -6.13 -14.95 -19.82
N PHE A 228 -6.75 -13.84 -19.41
CA PHE A 228 -7.60 -13.58 -18.25
C PHE A 228 -8.73 -14.61 -18.01
N GLN A 229 -8.97 -15.55 -18.93
CA GLN A 229 -9.92 -16.65 -18.76
C GLN A 229 -9.39 -17.82 -17.91
N LYS A 230 -8.09 -17.87 -17.58
CA LYS A 230 -7.48 -19.03 -16.92
C LYS A 230 -6.75 -18.66 -15.63
N SER A 231 -7.37 -17.90 -14.74
CA SER A 231 -6.84 -17.82 -13.37
C SER A 231 -6.96 -19.19 -12.71
N ARG A 232 -5.83 -19.83 -12.43
CA ARG A 232 -5.80 -21.15 -11.80
C ARG A 232 -5.44 -20.97 -10.34
N PHE A 233 -6.30 -21.43 -9.45
CA PHE A 233 -5.94 -21.57 -8.05
C PHE A 233 -4.76 -22.54 -7.92
N VAL A 234 -3.66 -22.08 -7.33
CA VAL A 234 -2.45 -22.88 -7.19
C VAL A 234 -2.39 -23.54 -5.83
N LYS A 235 -2.51 -22.74 -4.76
CA LYS A 235 -2.19 -23.20 -3.41
C LYS A 235 -2.81 -22.34 -2.32
N ILE A 236 -3.17 -22.99 -1.21
CA ILE A 236 -3.46 -22.36 0.08
C ILE A 236 -2.30 -22.65 1.02
N LEU A 237 -1.82 -21.62 1.72
CA LEU A 237 -0.87 -21.76 2.81
C LEU A 237 -1.53 -21.26 4.11
N PRO A 238 -1.33 -21.93 5.25
CA PRO A 238 -1.75 -21.38 6.53
C PRO A 238 -0.96 -20.11 6.87
N SER A 239 -1.65 -19.11 7.42
CA SER A 239 -1.06 -17.82 7.84
C SER A 239 0.05 -17.98 8.90
N SER A 240 0.01 -19.05 9.71
CA SER A 240 1.05 -19.33 10.70
C SER A 240 2.44 -19.57 10.09
N LEU A 241 2.52 -20.00 8.83
CA LEU A 241 3.79 -20.17 8.12
C LEU A 241 4.45 -18.85 7.70
N VAL A 242 3.70 -17.75 7.79
CA VAL A 242 4.01 -16.47 7.16
C VAL A 242 4.53 -15.47 8.20
N LEU A 243 3.99 -15.55 9.42
CA LEU A 243 4.38 -14.72 10.57
C LEU A 243 5.69 -15.17 11.22
N LEU A 244 6.16 -16.37 10.88
CA LEU A 244 7.48 -16.83 11.30
C LEU A 244 8.49 -16.26 10.30
N GLY A 245 9.03 -15.08 10.58
CA GLY A 245 10.16 -14.45 9.88
C GLY A 245 11.48 -15.25 9.95
N LYS A 246 11.39 -16.58 9.89
CA LYS A 246 12.51 -17.48 9.66
C LYS A 246 12.60 -17.69 8.15
N SER A 247 13.74 -17.35 7.59
CA SER A 247 14.11 -17.58 6.20
C SER A 247 13.81 -19.03 5.80
N PHE A 248 12.77 -19.23 4.98
CA PHE A 248 12.50 -20.54 4.39
C PHE A 248 13.25 -20.65 3.05
N SER A 249 14.03 -21.73 2.90
CA SER A 249 14.55 -22.14 1.60
C SER A 249 13.46 -22.86 0.83
N TRP A 250 13.08 -22.32 -0.33
CA TRP A 250 12.14 -22.99 -1.22
C TRP A 250 12.84 -24.15 -1.92
N ALA A 251 12.32 -25.38 -1.77
CA ALA A 251 12.54 -26.43 -2.76
C ALA A 251 11.41 -26.31 -3.78
N ALA A 252 11.76 -26.01 -5.04
CA ALA A 252 10.80 -25.79 -6.11
C ALA A 252 9.95 -27.04 -6.42
N ILE A 253 8.71 -26.82 -6.84
CA ILE A 253 7.90 -27.80 -7.57
C ILE A 253 8.47 -27.83 -9.00
N SER A 254 9.20 -28.89 -9.35
CA SER A 254 9.62 -29.12 -10.73
C SER A 254 8.43 -29.58 -11.58
N ARG A 255 8.17 -28.91 -12.70
CA ARG A 255 7.65 -29.61 -13.89
C ARG A 255 8.86 -30.20 -14.65
N PRO A 256 8.77 -31.43 -15.18
CA PRO A 256 9.85 -32.01 -15.95
C PRO A 256 9.83 -31.42 -17.36
N ALA A 257 10.54 -30.32 -17.57
CA ALA A 257 11.20 -29.91 -18.81
C ALA A 257 11.62 -28.44 -18.65
N HIS A 258 12.91 -28.18 -18.77
CA HIS A 258 13.59 -26.89 -18.60
C HIS A 258 14.02 -26.56 -17.17
N THR A 259 15.29 -26.88 -16.93
CA THR A 259 16.09 -26.56 -15.75
C THR A 259 16.19 -25.04 -15.59
N PHE A 260 15.63 -24.49 -14.51
CA PHE A 260 15.85 -23.11 -14.09
C PHE A 260 16.39 -23.10 -12.65
N HIS A 261 17.37 -22.22 -12.40
CA HIS A 261 18.07 -22.11 -11.12
C HIS A 261 17.16 -21.63 -9.99
N LEU A 262 17.31 -22.28 -8.82
CA LEU A 262 16.65 -21.92 -7.55
C LEU A 262 16.93 -20.44 -7.20
N THR A 263 15.88 -19.67 -6.94
CA THR A 263 15.99 -18.37 -6.25
C THR A 263 15.25 -18.46 -4.92
N HIS A 264 15.93 -18.07 -3.83
CA HIS A 264 15.33 -17.96 -2.51
C HIS A 264 14.30 -16.82 -2.50
N LEU A 265 13.04 -17.13 -2.21
CA LEU A 265 12.01 -16.14 -1.92
C LEU A 265 11.92 -15.93 -0.40
N THR A 266 12.33 -14.75 0.05
CA THR A 266 12.03 -14.29 1.42
C THR A 266 10.86 -13.32 1.31
N ILE A 267 9.71 -13.69 1.87
CA ILE A 267 8.57 -12.80 2.02
C ILE A 267 8.67 -12.19 3.42
N GLY A 268 9.13 -10.94 3.48
CA GLY A 268 9.17 -10.17 4.72
C GLY A 268 7.83 -9.45 4.92
N PHE A 269 7.17 -9.70 6.04
CA PHE A 269 6.03 -8.89 6.47
C PHE A 269 6.57 -7.85 7.45
N CYS A 270 6.58 -6.58 7.05
CA CYS A 270 6.89 -5.51 7.99
C CYS A 270 5.59 -5.10 8.69
N LEU A 271 5.52 -5.36 9.99
CA LEU A 271 4.49 -4.84 10.87
C LEU A 271 4.91 -3.43 11.30
N SER A 272 4.73 -2.43 10.45
CA SER A 272 4.90 -1.03 10.88
C SER A 272 3.59 -0.52 11.45
N THR A 273 3.49 -0.46 12.77
CA THR A 273 2.49 0.36 13.45
C THR A 273 3.19 1.63 13.95
N PRO A 274 2.95 2.82 13.36
CA PRO A 274 3.23 4.05 14.07
C PRO A 274 2.27 4.10 15.28
N ARG A 275 2.82 4.04 16.49
CA ARG A 275 2.09 4.07 17.78
C ARG A 275 1.10 5.24 17.94
N PHE A 276 1.15 6.24 17.06
CA PHE A 276 0.23 7.39 17.07
C PHE A 276 -1.10 7.16 16.33
N LEU A 277 -1.17 6.25 15.35
CA LEU A 277 -2.38 6.02 14.55
C LEU A 277 -3.36 5.02 15.19
N SER A 278 -2.91 4.19 16.13
CA SER A 278 -3.76 3.19 16.81
C SER A 278 -4.63 3.76 17.93
N LEU A 279 -4.38 5.00 18.39
CA LEU A 279 -5.12 5.63 19.48
C LEU A 279 -6.37 6.41 19.03
N LEU A 280 -6.53 6.68 17.72
CA LEU A 280 -7.64 7.50 17.21
C LEU A 280 -8.64 6.75 16.31
N CYS A 281 -8.28 5.62 15.71
CA CYS A 281 -9.19 4.84 14.89
C CYS A 281 -9.05 3.35 15.21
N GLY A 282 -10.14 2.74 15.70
CA GLY A 282 -10.21 1.29 15.80
C GLY A 282 -10.18 0.63 14.42
N ARG A 283 -9.15 -0.23 14.19
CA ARG A 283 -8.87 -1.15 13.06
C ARG A 283 -7.98 -0.62 11.92
N PRO A 284 -7.40 -1.49 11.07
CA PRO A 284 -6.71 -2.77 11.28
C PRO A 284 -5.18 -2.63 11.09
N LEU A 285 -4.41 -3.69 11.38
CA LEU A 285 -2.96 -3.75 11.16
C LEU A 285 -2.63 -3.62 9.66
N LEU A 286 -1.75 -2.68 9.31
CA LEU A 286 -1.19 -2.57 7.96
C LEU A 286 -0.07 -3.62 7.81
N PHE A 287 -0.21 -4.50 6.83
CA PHE A 287 0.83 -5.47 6.47
C PHE A 287 1.47 -5.02 5.16
N THR A 288 2.75 -4.69 5.17
CA THR A 288 3.50 -4.48 3.92
C THR A 288 4.29 -5.75 3.61
N VAL A 289 4.04 -6.32 2.43
CA VAL A 289 4.72 -7.51 1.92
C VAL A 289 5.91 -7.07 1.08
N PHE A 290 7.12 -7.42 1.51
CA PHE A 290 8.34 -7.24 0.72
C PHE A 290 8.76 -8.59 0.13
N ALA A 291 8.94 -8.63 -1.19
CA ALA A 291 9.59 -9.75 -1.87
C ALA A 291 11.00 -9.32 -2.27
N MET A 292 12.02 -9.90 -1.65
CA MET A 292 13.41 -9.70 -2.05
C MET A 292 13.92 -10.95 -2.77
N THR A 293 14.56 -10.76 -3.92
CA THR A 293 15.26 -11.83 -4.66
C THR A 293 16.76 -11.71 -4.42
N ASN A 294 17.36 -12.70 -3.77
CA ASN A 294 18.82 -12.74 -3.56
C ASN A 294 19.54 -13.27 -4.81
N GLY A 295 20.20 -12.37 -5.55
CA GLY A 295 21.34 -12.68 -6.42
C GLY A 295 22.64 -12.45 -5.65
N THR A 296 23.57 -13.41 -5.69
CA THR A 296 24.71 -13.58 -4.78
C THR A 296 25.83 -12.53 -4.89
N HIS A 297 26.24 -11.92 -3.77
CA HIS A 297 27.62 -11.98 -3.24
C HIS A 297 27.68 -11.60 -1.73
N ARG A 298 28.08 -12.59 -0.92
CA ARG A 298 28.58 -12.67 0.48
C ARG A 298 28.25 -11.63 1.59
N SER A 299 27.88 -12.23 2.75
CA SER A 299 28.08 -11.86 4.18
C SER A 299 27.22 -10.73 4.78
N LEU A 300 26.71 -10.76 6.03
CA LEU A 300 26.93 -11.59 7.24
C LEU A 300 25.67 -11.52 8.15
N LEU A 301 25.49 -12.54 9.00
CA LEU A 301 24.46 -12.67 10.04
C LEU A 301 24.74 -11.79 11.26
N THR A 302 23.69 -11.26 11.91
CA THR A 302 23.66 -11.05 13.37
C THR A 302 22.25 -11.19 13.93
N SER A 303 22.14 -12.06 14.93
CA SER A 303 20.98 -12.32 15.79
C SER A 303 21.02 -11.44 17.05
N SER A 304 19.86 -11.05 17.60
CA SER A 304 19.65 -11.13 19.06
C SER A 304 18.16 -11.12 19.42
N LEU A 305 17.84 -11.97 20.39
CA LEU A 305 16.59 -12.05 21.16
C LEU A 305 16.83 -11.31 22.48
N THR A 306 15.85 -10.54 22.97
CA THR A 306 15.38 -10.63 24.37
C THR A 306 14.06 -9.87 24.51
N ALA A 307 13.17 -10.45 25.31
CA ALA A 307 11.91 -9.89 25.75
C ALA A 307 12.14 -8.97 26.96
N GLU A 308 11.31 -7.94 27.14
CA GLU A 308 10.59 -7.66 28.38
C GLU A 308 9.58 -6.53 28.19
N THR A 309 8.48 -6.63 28.92
CA THR A 309 7.31 -5.75 28.86
C THR A 309 7.33 -4.89 30.12
N GLU A 310 7.20 -3.58 29.99
CA GLU A 310 6.76 -2.73 31.09
C GLU A 310 5.89 -1.59 30.56
N VAL A 311 4.72 -1.43 31.18
CA VAL A 311 3.71 -0.40 30.90
C VAL A 311 3.83 0.65 31.99
N ILE A 312 4.08 1.91 31.62
CA ILE A 312 3.82 3.05 32.51
C ILE A 312 3.06 4.11 31.73
N VAL A 313 1.80 4.31 32.14
CA VAL A 313 1.01 5.51 31.85
C VAL A 313 1.21 6.45 33.03
N ARG A 314 1.63 7.70 32.79
CA ARG A 314 1.28 8.81 33.69
C ARG A 314 1.28 10.16 32.99
N HIS A 315 0.25 10.90 33.37
CA HIS A 315 -0.07 12.27 33.01
C HIS A 315 0.41 13.20 34.15
N MET A 316 0.58 14.47 33.79
CA MET A 316 0.55 15.69 34.61
C MET A 316 1.84 16.28 35.19
N ALA A 317 1.97 17.57 34.85
CA ALA A 317 2.34 18.73 35.66
C ALA A 317 3.74 18.80 36.28
N SER A 318 4.56 19.66 35.68
CA SER A 318 5.02 20.91 36.29
C SER A 318 5.43 21.89 35.20
#